data_AF-A0A968WF77-F1
#
_entry.id   AF-A0A968WF77-F1
#
_cell.length_a   1.000
_cell.length_b   1.000
_cell.length_c   1.000
_cell.angle_alpha   90.00
_cell.angle_beta   90.00
_cell.angle_gamma   90.00
#
_symmetry.space_group_name_H-M   'P 1'
#
loop_
_entity.id
_entity.type
_entity.pdbx_description
1 polymer ?
#
loop_
_entity_poly.entity_id
_entity_poly.type
_entity_poly.pdbx_seq_one_letter_code
_entity_poly.pdbx_strand_id
1 'polypeptide(L)'
;MAFTRAEKGLMVMAPHPKVKNARNSAGGLLHDAIKSAIQLQQHFNETLQQWRNGTWPVNYTTERPASATLSLRQYTAARWRDKLVIRRSAPGFFDGAPDEKRTRISYGIHLHTILARITYRDDVAASLEKMVFEGLITEQEKGEVFGQLQQLLEHPIVGPWFEPGWEVRTEVPILLPGGEENRIDRLLLKGRQAVVIDFKTGSPAKADQRQVVAYMDVLRQMNFSEVKGYLLYISTGEVVPVPPGRPKVSRQRDASQLGLDF
;
A
#
# COMPACT_ATOMS: atom_id res chain seq x y z
N MET A 1 35.00 30.33 14.80
CA MET A 1 35.57 29.31 13.89
C MET A 1 36.07 28.16 14.74
N ALA A 2 35.45 27.00 14.64
CA ALA A 2 35.93 25.79 15.31
C ALA A 2 36.97 25.12 14.39
N PHE A 3 38.22 25.01 14.84
CA PHE A 3 39.26 24.26 14.13
C PHE A 3 39.34 22.85 14.73
N THR A 4 38.93 21.83 13.98
CA THR A 4 39.19 20.43 14.35
C THR A 4 40.62 20.06 13.91
N ARG A 5 41.37 19.40 14.80
CA ARG A 5 42.77 19.02 14.57
C ARG A 5 42.83 17.88 13.54
N ALA A 6 43.62 18.03 12.48
CA ALA A 6 43.86 16.96 11.51
C ALA A 6 44.73 15.85 12.14
N GLU A 7 44.28 14.59 12.06
CA GLU A 7 44.95 13.44 12.69
C GLU A 7 45.91 12.68 11.75
N LYS A 8 45.59 12.57 10.45
CA LYS A 8 46.37 11.76 9.49
C LYS A 8 47.05 12.57 8.38
N GLY A 9 46.40 13.63 7.92
CA GLY A 9 46.94 14.51 6.90
C GLY A 9 46.07 15.73 6.70
N LEU A 10 46.68 16.81 6.23
CA LEU A 10 46.03 18.08 5.92
C LEU A 10 46.21 18.39 4.44
N MET A 11 45.11 18.65 3.74
CA MET A 11 45.11 19.17 2.38
C MET A 11 44.47 20.55 2.39
N VAL A 12 45.19 21.53 1.87
CA VAL A 12 44.70 22.91 1.72
C VAL A 12 44.67 23.25 0.25
N MET A 13 43.51 23.67 -0.23
CA MET A 13 43.36 24.22 -1.58
C MET A 13 43.60 25.72 -1.52
N ALA A 14 44.63 26.20 -2.23
CA ALA A 14 45.03 27.59 -2.23
C ALA A 14 45.15 28.07 -3.69
N PRO A 15 44.01 28.33 -4.36
CA PRO A 15 44.00 28.73 -5.77
C PRO A 15 44.63 30.11 -5.97
N HIS A 16 45.43 30.25 -7.03
CA HIS A 16 46.13 31.48 -7.37
C HIS A 16 45.17 32.68 -7.47
N PRO A 17 45.56 33.87 -6.97
CA PRO A 17 44.70 35.07 -6.91
C PRO A 17 44.35 35.72 -8.26
N LYS A 18 44.50 35.03 -9.40
CA LYS A 18 44.03 35.51 -10.72
C LYS A 18 42.50 35.43 -10.85
N VAL A 19 41.81 34.89 -9.85
CA VAL A 19 40.35 34.92 -9.72
C VAL A 19 39.91 36.29 -9.19
N LYS A 20 38.89 36.91 -9.81
CA LYS A 20 38.34 38.21 -9.38
C LYS A 20 38.01 38.18 -7.88
N ASN A 21 38.46 39.19 -7.11
CA ASN A 21 38.33 39.33 -5.64
C ASN A 21 39.15 38.39 -4.74
N ALA A 22 40.22 37.76 -5.24
CA ALA A 22 40.99 36.78 -4.46
C ALA A 22 41.59 37.30 -3.13
N ARG A 23 42.01 38.57 -3.02
CA ARG A 23 42.58 39.13 -1.78
C ARG A 23 41.60 39.18 -0.60
N ASN A 24 40.30 39.24 -0.87
CA ASN A 24 39.24 39.21 0.16
C ASN A 24 38.66 37.81 0.38
N SER A 25 39.24 36.79 -0.24
CA SER A 25 38.81 35.40 -0.08
C SER A 25 39.79 34.63 0.80
N ALA A 26 39.26 33.71 1.62
CA ALA A 26 40.09 32.85 2.45
C ALA A 26 41.15 32.08 1.63
N GLY A 27 40.83 31.68 0.40
CA GLY A 27 41.74 30.97 -0.51
C GLY A 27 42.94 31.81 -0.96
N GLY A 28 42.73 33.10 -1.24
CA GLY A 28 43.83 34.01 -1.63
C GLY A 28 44.76 34.33 -0.46
N LEU A 29 44.21 34.53 0.75
CA LEU A 29 45.02 34.72 1.96
C LEU A 29 45.87 33.48 2.28
N LEU A 30 45.31 32.27 2.09
CA LEU A 30 46.06 31.03 2.26
C LEU A 30 47.17 30.86 1.22
N HIS A 31 46.91 31.23 -0.03
CA HIS A 31 47.93 31.20 -1.09
C HIS A 31 49.10 32.14 -0.76
N ASP A 32 48.82 33.38 -0.34
CA ASP A 32 49.85 34.36 0.01
C ASP A 32 50.63 33.95 1.28
N ALA A 33 49.95 33.33 2.25
CA ALA A 33 50.61 32.78 3.44
C ALA A 33 51.52 31.58 3.12
N ILE A 34 51.09 30.66 2.25
CA ILE A 34 51.90 29.52 1.80
C ILE A 34 53.10 29.98 0.96
N LYS A 35 52.92 31.02 0.13
CA LYS A 35 53.99 31.59 -0.69
C LYS A 35 54.97 32.45 0.10
N SER A 36 54.56 33.09 1.19
CA SER A 36 55.47 33.91 2.01
C SER A 36 56.32 33.09 2.99
N ALA A 37 55.84 31.91 3.43
CA ALA A 37 56.58 31.04 4.35
C ALA A 37 57.37 29.94 3.62
N ILE A 38 58.71 30.01 3.70
CA ILE A 38 59.64 29.08 3.03
C ILE A 38 59.36 27.61 3.41
N GLN A 39 59.01 27.33 4.67
CA GLN A 39 58.73 25.97 5.14
C GLN A 39 57.45 25.38 4.52
N LEU A 40 56.47 26.21 4.17
CA LEU A 40 55.21 25.74 3.57
C LEU A 40 55.34 25.52 2.06
N GLN A 41 56.26 26.19 1.38
CA GLN A 41 56.47 26.00 -0.06
C GLN A 41 56.91 24.57 -0.43
N GLN A 42 57.64 23.88 0.47
CA GLN A 42 58.19 22.55 0.23
C GLN A 42 57.13 21.48 -0.09
N HIS A 43 55.89 21.70 0.35
CA HIS A 43 54.77 20.76 0.19
C HIS A 43 53.63 21.33 -0.67
N PHE A 44 53.89 22.41 -1.42
CA PHE A 44 52.91 23.03 -2.33
C PHE A 44 53.10 22.52 -3.76
N ASN A 45 52.05 21.99 -4.36
CA ASN A 45 52.01 21.62 -5.76
C ASN A 45 51.43 22.77 -6.59
N GLU A 46 52.25 23.42 -7.42
CA GLU A 46 51.83 24.58 -8.22
C GLU A 46 50.87 24.23 -9.35
N THR A 47 50.95 23.02 -9.92
CA THR A 47 50.05 22.60 -11.00
C THR A 47 48.64 22.36 -10.46
N LEU A 48 48.52 21.75 -9.29
CA LEU A 48 47.24 21.43 -8.66
C LEU A 48 46.73 22.52 -7.71
N GLN A 49 47.54 23.55 -7.43
CA GLN A 49 47.24 24.64 -6.49
C GLN A 49 46.84 24.12 -5.10
N GLN A 50 47.56 23.07 -4.64
CA GLN A 50 47.24 22.33 -3.42
C GLN A 50 48.49 22.17 -2.56
N TRP A 51 48.33 22.44 -1.27
CA TRP A 51 49.31 22.10 -0.24
C TRP A 51 48.89 20.83 0.48
N ARG A 52 49.80 19.87 0.65
CA ARG A 52 49.50 18.58 1.30
C ARG A 52 50.59 18.20 2.29
N ASN A 53 50.20 17.86 3.52
CA ASN A 53 51.13 17.33 4.52
C ASN A 53 50.50 16.14 5.26
N GLY A 54 51.31 15.15 5.63
CA GLY A 54 50.89 13.92 6.29
C GLY A 54 50.84 12.68 5.38
N THR A 55 50.59 11.53 5.99
CA THR A 55 50.61 10.21 5.36
C THR A 55 49.19 9.79 5.00
N TRP A 56 48.84 9.92 3.72
CA TRP A 56 47.55 9.50 3.20
C TRP A 56 47.58 7.98 2.98
N PRO A 57 46.67 7.20 3.61
CA PRO A 57 46.58 5.78 3.30
C PRO A 57 46.14 5.63 1.85
N VAL A 58 46.97 4.95 1.05
CA VAL A 58 46.60 4.53 -0.30
C VAL A 58 45.44 3.56 -0.15
N ASN A 59 44.25 3.95 -0.61
CA ASN A 59 43.11 3.04 -0.63
C ASN A 59 43.49 1.85 -1.53
N TYR A 60 43.65 0.67 -0.92
CA TYR A 60 43.64 -0.58 -1.67
C TYR A 60 42.30 -0.62 -2.40
N THR A 61 42.33 -0.44 -3.71
CA THR A 61 41.19 -0.80 -4.55
C THR A 61 41.13 -2.31 -4.47
N THR A 62 40.34 -2.84 -3.54
CA THR A 62 39.88 -4.21 -3.66
C THR A 62 39.13 -4.27 -4.98
N GLU A 63 39.72 -4.91 -5.98
CA GLU A 63 39.01 -5.29 -7.20
C GLU A 63 37.76 -6.05 -6.76
N ARG A 64 36.59 -5.39 -6.85
CA ARG A 64 35.33 -6.12 -6.75
C ARG A 64 35.34 -7.10 -7.91
N PRO A 65 35.09 -8.40 -7.68
CA PRO A 65 34.91 -9.33 -8.80
C PRO A 65 33.84 -8.73 -9.71
N ALA A 66 34.11 -8.72 -11.02
CA ALA A 66 33.24 -8.14 -12.02
C ALA A 66 31.87 -8.85 -11.96
N SER A 67 30.96 -8.33 -11.14
CA SER A 67 29.56 -8.72 -11.17
C SER A 67 29.07 -8.29 -12.54
N ALA A 68 28.60 -9.26 -13.34
CA ALA A 68 27.98 -8.97 -14.62
C ALA A 68 26.85 -7.97 -14.38
N THR A 69 27.07 -6.71 -14.79
CA THR A 69 26.06 -5.67 -14.67
C THR A 69 24.92 -6.05 -15.61
N LEU A 70 23.86 -6.64 -15.06
CA LEU A 70 22.63 -6.88 -15.81
C LEU A 70 22.04 -5.52 -16.18
N SER A 71 22.31 -5.09 -17.41
CA SER A 71 21.75 -3.86 -17.96
C SER A 71 20.42 -4.21 -18.63
N LEU A 72 19.33 -3.63 -18.13
CA LEU A 72 18.02 -3.74 -18.76
C LEU A 72 18.07 -3.00 -20.11
N ARG A 73 18.18 -3.76 -21.21
CA ARG A 73 18.25 -3.19 -22.58
C ARG A 73 16.97 -2.49 -22.99
N GLN A 74 15.85 -2.89 -22.41
CA GLN A 74 14.55 -2.26 -22.59
C GLN A 74 13.89 -2.13 -21.22
N TYR A 75 13.53 -0.89 -20.91
CA TYR A 75 12.66 -0.58 -19.79
C TYR A 75 11.29 -0.25 -20.37
N THR A 76 10.32 -1.14 -20.21
CA THR A 76 8.92 -0.88 -20.59
C THR A 76 8.32 0.17 -19.65
N ALA A 77 8.69 1.44 -19.88
CA ALA A 77 8.02 2.58 -19.28
C ALA A 77 6.72 2.85 -20.06
N ALA A 78 5.59 2.48 -19.48
CA ALA A 78 4.32 3.06 -19.92
C ALA A 78 4.23 4.50 -19.40
N ARG A 79 3.70 5.44 -20.19
CA ARG A 79 3.41 6.78 -19.67
C ARG A 79 2.33 6.64 -18.60
N TRP A 80 2.60 7.14 -17.40
CA TRP A 80 1.63 7.08 -16.28
C TRP A 80 0.28 7.69 -16.64
N ARG A 81 0.27 8.74 -17.49
CA ARG A 81 -0.95 9.38 -18.00
C ARG A 81 -1.85 8.43 -18.79
N ASP A 82 -1.25 7.49 -19.52
CA ASP A 82 -1.99 6.51 -20.33
C ASP A 82 -2.55 5.36 -19.47
N LYS A 83 -2.12 5.26 -18.20
CA LYS A 83 -2.59 4.28 -17.21
C LYS A 83 -3.40 4.88 -16.07
N LEU A 84 -3.50 6.20 -15.98
CA LEU A 84 -4.19 6.86 -14.89
C LEU A 84 -5.70 6.81 -15.14
N VAL A 85 -6.34 5.75 -14.66
CA VAL A 85 -7.80 5.65 -14.63
C VAL A 85 -8.30 6.31 -13.35
N ILE A 86 -8.86 7.51 -13.47
CA ILE A 86 -9.52 8.17 -12.35
C ILE A 86 -10.86 7.49 -12.13
N ARG A 87 -10.94 6.62 -11.11
CA ARG A 87 -12.20 6.09 -10.63
C ARG A 87 -12.90 7.16 -9.80
N ARG A 88 -14.05 7.65 -10.28
CA ARG A 88 -14.90 8.55 -9.48
C ARG A 88 -15.61 7.72 -8.41
N SER A 89 -15.18 7.83 -7.16
CA SER A 89 -15.78 7.11 -6.03
C SER A 89 -17.17 7.63 -5.65
N ALA A 90 -17.54 8.83 -6.11
CA ALA A 90 -18.87 9.42 -5.91
C ALA A 90 -19.42 9.99 -7.24
N PRO A 91 -19.96 9.15 -8.14
CA PRO A 91 -20.68 9.62 -9.31
C PRO A 91 -21.89 10.45 -8.85
N GLY A 92 -21.91 11.75 -9.19
CA GLY A 92 -23.02 12.64 -8.83
C GLY A 92 -22.79 13.59 -7.66
N PHE A 93 -21.63 13.57 -6.98
CA PHE A 93 -21.29 14.59 -5.95
C PHE A 93 -21.32 16.03 -6.52
N PHE A 94 -21.02 16.17 -7.82
CA PHE A 94 -21.00 17.46 -8.51
C PHE A 94 -22.25 17.73 -9.36
N ASP A 95 -23.19 16.78 -9.44
CA ASP A 95 -24.44 16.96 -10.16
C ASP A 95 -25.51 17.40 -9.16
N GLY A 96 -26.23 18.48 -9.44
CA GLY A 96 -27.20 19.09 -8.51
C GLY A 96 -28.32 18.16 -8.00
N ALA A 97 -29.13 18.70 -7.08
CA ALA A 97 -30.27 18.11 -6.35
C ALA A 97 -30.39 16.56 -6.34
N PRO A 98 -30.22 15.91 -5.17
CA PRO A 98 -30.28 14.46 -5.08
C PRO A 98 -31.66 13.90 -5.46
N ASP A 99 -31.68 13.02 -6.46
CA ASP A 99 -32.83 12.17 -6.79
C ASP A 99 -32.91 11.00 -5.79
N GLU A 100 -34.11 10.58 -5.36
CA GLU A 100 -34.30 9.50 -4.37
C GLU A 100 -33.54 8.22 -4.74
N LYS A 101 -33.47 7.92 -6.04
CA LYS A 101 -32.74 6.75 -6.54
C LYS A 101 -31.24 6.87 -6.31
N ARG A 102 -30.65 8.06 -6.49
CA ARG A 102 -29.23 8.34 -6.25
C ARG A 102 -28.91 8.25 -4.77
N THR A 103 -29.79 8.81 -3.94
CA THR A 103 -29.71 8.74 -2.49
C THR A 103 -29.65 7.28 -2.01
N ARG A 104 -30.55 6.41 -2.49
CA ARG A 104 -30.51 4.96 -2.17
C ARG A 104 -29.21 4.26 -2.63
N ILE A 105 -28.70 4.61 -3.82
CA ILE A 105 -27.44 4.05 -4.33
C ILE A 105 -26.26 4.50 -3.46
N SER A 106 -26.20 5.78 -3.10
CA SER A 106 -25.16 6.32 -2.21
C SER A 106 -25.18 5.63 -0.85
N TYR A 107 -26.36 5.50 -0.24
CA TYR A 107 -26.52 4.79 1.03
C TYR A 107 -26.08 3.34 0.97
N GLY A 108 -26.46 2.61 -0.09
CA GLY A 108 -25.99 1.24 -0.30
C GLY A 108 -24.45 1.18 -0.33
N ILE A 109 -23.80 2.13 -1.00
CA ILE A 109 -22.34 2.24 -1.05
C ILE A 109 -21.75 2.54 0.33
N HIS A 110 -22.35 3.43 1.13
CA HIS A 110 -21.86 3.74 2.48
C HIS A 110 -21.93 2.52 3.39
N LEU A 111 -23.07 1.81 3.40
CA LEU A 111 -23.25 0.59 4.18
C LEU A 111 -22.32 -0.54 3.72
N HIS A 112 -22.15 -0.72 2.41
CA HIS A 112 -21.18 -1.67 1.85
C HIS A 112 -19.77 -1.36 2.36
N THR A 113 -19.37 -0.10 2.26
CA THR A 113 -18.03 0.37 2.62
C THR A 113 -17.75 0.13 4.09
N ILE A 114 -18.68 0.45 5.00
CA ILE A 114 -18.45 0.24 6.42
C ILE A 114 -18.44 -1.24 6.80
N LEU A 115 -19.35 -2.05 6.25
CA LEU A 115 -19.41 -3.50 6.51
C LEU A 115 -18.15 -4.24 6.02
N ALA A 116 -17.60 -3.79 4.89
CA ALA A 116 -16.34 -4.31 4.35
C ALA A 116 -15.10 -3.84 5.15
N ARG A 117 -15.18 -2.75 5.93
CA ARG A 117 -14.05 -2.20 6.68
C ARG A 117 -13.97 -2.66 8.13
N ILE A 118 -15.11 -2.69 8.84
CA ILE A 118 -15.14 -3.07 10.25
C ILE A 118 -14.70 -4.53 10.41
N THR A 119 -14.11 -4.90 11.55
CA THR A 119 -13.82 -6.29 11.90
C THR A 119 -14.92 -6.80 12.84
N TYR A 120 -15.16 -6.05 13.91
CA TYR A 120 -16.17 -6.33 14.92
C TYR A 120 -17.12 -5.14 15.12
N ARG A 121 -18.19 -5.35 15.88
CA ARG A 121 -19.16 -4.29 16.21
C ARG A 121 -18.52 -3.07 16.90
N ASP A 122 -17.48 -3.30 17.69
CA ASP A 122 -16.78 -2.24 18.42
C ASP A 122 -16.04 -1.26 17.49
N ASP A 123 -15.70 -1.69 16.27
CA ASP A 123 -15.00 -0.87 15.28
C ASP A 123 -15.91 0.13 14.55
N VAL A 124 -17.24 0.02 14.75
CA VAL A 124 -18.24 0.81 14.01
C VAL A 124 -18.06 2.31 14.23
N ALA A 125 -17.91 2.74 15.49
CA ALA A 125 -17.78 4.16 15.81
C ALA A 125 -16.53 4.78 15.16
N ALA A 126 -15.37 4.12 15.33
CA ALA A 126 -14.12 4.57 14.72
C ALA A 126 -14.17 4.57 13.18
N SER A 127 -14.85 3.60 12.59
CA SER A 127 -15.00 3.50 11.12
C SER A 127 -15.92 4.57 10.55
N LEU A 128 -16.99 4.94 11.25
CA LEU A 128 -17.85 6.06 10.86
C LEU A 128 -17.11 7.40 10.90
N GLU A 129 -16.35 7.66 11.96
CA GLU A 129 -15.53 8.88 12.04
C GLU A 129 -14.54 8.97 10.87
N LYS A 130 -13.92 7.84 10.53
CA LYS A 130 -13.02 7.76 9.37
C LYS A 130 -13.74 8.02 8.05
N MET A 131 -14.98 7.54 7.88
CA MET A 131 -15.77 7.82 6.69
C MET A 131 -16.16 9.30 6.56
N VAL A 132 -16.47 9.97 7.68
CA VAL A 132 -16.68 11.42 7.69
C VAL A 132 -15.39 12.16 7.31
N PHE A 133 -14.27 11.78 7.94
CA PHE A 133 -12.97 12.39 7.68
C PHE A 133 -12.52 12.23 6.21
N GLU A 134 -12.79 11.08 5.60
CA GLU A 134 -12.54 10.81 4.17
C GLU A 134 -13.53 11.54 3.23
N GLY A 135 -14.55 12.21 3.78
CA GLY A 135 -15.59 12.90 3.01
C GLY A 135 -16.52 11.94 2.27
N LEU A 136 -16.61 10.68 2.70
CA LEU A 136 -17.53 9.71 2.13
C LEU A 136 -18.97 9.95 2.58
N ILE A 137 -19.15 10.42 3.82
CA ILE A 137 -20.45 10.81 4.39
C ILE A 137 -20.30 12.15 5.11
N THR A 138 -21.38 12.89 5.23
CA THR A 138 -21.45 14.11 6.04
C THR A 138 -21.73 13.78 7.51
N GLU A 139 -21.45 14.73 8.41
CA GLU A 139 -21.78 14.57 9.85
C GLU A 139 -23.30 14.39 10.07
N GLN A 140 -24.12 14.95 9.18
CA GLN A 140 -25.58 14.82 9.22
C GLN A 140 -26.03 13.40 8.85
N GLU A 141 -25.40 12.79 7.84
CA GLU A 141 -25.72 11.43 7.36
C GLU A 141 -25.21 10.34 8.31
N LYS A 142 -24.16 10.63 9.09
CA LYS A 142 -23.55 9.68 10.04
C LYS A 142 -24.57 9.02 10.97
N GLY A 143 -25.51 9.79 11.51
CA GLY A 143 -26.55 9.28 12.41
C GLY A 143 -27.50 8.29 11.72
N GLU A 144 -27.89 8.58 10.47
CA GLU A 144 -28.75 7.72 9.68
C GLU A 144 -28.03 6.41 9.29
N VAL A 145 -26.79 6.52 8.81
CA VAL A 145 -25.96 5.35 8.44
C VAL A 145 -25.72 4.47 9.66
N PHE A 146 -25.47 5.06 10.84
CA PHE A 146 -25.31 4.31 12.08
C PHE A 146 -26.57 3.53 12.45
N GLY A 147 -27.75 4.16 12.39
CA GLY A 147 -29.01 3.49 12.72
C GLY A 147 -29.32 2.30 11.82
N GLN A 148 -29.13 2.45 10.51
CA GLN A 148 -29.33 1.34 9.56
C GLN A 148 -28.29 0.23 9.72
N LEU A 149 -27.03 0.59 9.99
CA LEU A 149 -25.99 -0.39 10.27
C LEU A 149 -26.31 -1.20 11.53
N GLN A 150 -26.81 -0.55 12.60
CA GLN A 150 -27.25 -1.28 13.80
C GLN A 150 -28.37 -2.27 13.49
N GLN A 151 -29.37 -1.87 12.71
CA GLN A 151 -30.45 -2.77 12.29
C GLN A 151 -29.93 -4.00 11.53
N LEU A 152 -28.94 -3.82 10.63
CA LEU A 152 -28.30 -4.94 9.92
C LEU A 152 -27.50 -5.83 10.88
N LEU A 153 -26.79 -5.25 11.84
CA LEU A 153 -26.02 -6.00 12.83
C LEU A 153 -26.92 -6.73 13.83
N GLU A 154 -28.14 -6.27 14.09
CA GLU A 154 -29.12 -6.98 14.92
C GLU A 154 -29.73 -8.20 14.21
N HIS A 155 -29.58 -8.32 12.89
CA HIS A 155 -30.11 -9.46 12.15
C HIS A 155 -29.47 -10.78 12.65
N PRO A 156 -30.25 -11.83 12.95
CA PRO A 156 -29.78 -13.04 13.65
C PRO A 156 -28.70 -13.82 12.90
N ILE A 157 -28.64 -13.68 11.57
CA ILE A 157 -27.61 -14.31 10.74
C ILE A 157 -26.38 -13.40 10.56
N VAL A 158 -26.59 -12.08 10.47
CA VAL A 158 -25.51 -11.12 10.15
C VAL A 158 -24.73 -10.76 11.41
N GLY A 159 -25.42 -10.55 12.53
CA GLY A 159 -24.82 -10.19 13.80
C GLY A 159 -23.65 -11.07 14.23
N PRO A 160 -23.80 -12.42 14.21
CA PRO A 160 -22.72 -13.34 14.55
C PRO A 160 -21.48 -13.24 13.65
N TRP A 161 -21.58 -12.65 12.45
CA TRP A 161 -20.42 -12.42 11.58
C TRP A 161 -19.50 -11.30 12.10
N PHE A 162 -20.00 -10.42 12.96
CA PHE A 162 -19.29 -9.27 13.52
C PHE A 162 -19.01 -9.42 15.03
N GLU A 163 -19.22 -10.62 15.56
CA GLU A 163 -18.92 -10.97 16.94
C GLU A 163 -17.50 -11.54 17.09
N PRO A 164 -16.86 -11.35 18.26
CA PRO A 164 -15.59 -12.00 18.56
C PRO A 164 -15.69 -13.53 18.49
N GLY A 165 -14.70 -14.19 17.90
CA GLY A 165 -14.61 -15.66 17.84
C GLY A 165 -14.32 -16.25 16.47
N TRP A 166 -14.31 -15.41 15.44
CA TRP A 166 -13.77 -15.70 14.11
C TRP A 166 -12.44 -14.98 13.92
N GLU A 167 -11.52 -15.60 13.18
CA GLU A 167 -10.46 -14.85 12.53
C GLU A 167 -11.06 -14.19 11.29
N VAL A 168 -11.27 -12.88 11.35
CA VAL A 168 -11.90 -12.11 10.29
C VAL A 168 -10.83 -11.53 9.37
N ARG A 169 -11.00 -11.73 8.06
CA ARG A 169 -10.23 -11.05 7.02
C ARG A 169 -11.18 -10.27 6.12
N THR A 170 -10.92 -8.99 5.94
CA THR A 170 -11.69 -8.10 5.06
C THR A 170 -10.94 -7.82 3.77
N GLU A 171 -11.66 -7.48 2.71
CA GLU A 171 -11.10 -7.08 1.41
C GLU A 171 -10.05 -8.06 0.85
N VAL A 172 -10.32 -9.37 0.97
CA VAL A 172 -9.35 -10.41 0.62
C VAL A 172 -9.26 -10.57 -0.90
N PRO A 173 -8.11 -10.28 -1.54
CA PRO A 173 -7.92 -10.58 -2.96
C PRO A 173 -7.87 -12.09 -3.16
N ILE A 174 -8.49 -12.56 -4.25
CA ILE A 174 -8.56 -13.97 -4.59
C ILE A 174 -8.29 -14.15 -6.09
N LEU A 175 -7.41 -15.09 -6.41
CA LEU A 175 -7.10 -15.46 -7.78
C LEU A 175 -7.97 -16.64 -8.20
N LEU A 176 -8.80 -16.44 -9.22
CA LEU A 176 -9.67 -17.47 -9.76
C LEU A 176 -8.92 -18.32 -10.81
N PRO A 177 -9.32 -19.60 -10.99
CA PRO A 177 -8.81 -20.41 -12.09
C PRO A 177 -9.07 -19.73 -13.44
N GLY A 178 -8.02 -19.33 -14.14
CA GLY A 178 -8.08 -18.52 -15.36
C GLY A 178 -7.33 -17.19 -15.27
N GLY A 179 -6.81 -16.83 -14.09
CA GLY A 179 -5.99 -15.63 -13.90
C GLY A 179 -6.79 -14.35 -13.63
N GLU A 180 -8.11 -14.47 -13.47
CA GLU A 180 -8.96 -13.35 -13.04
C GLU A 180 -8.74 -13.09 -11.55
N GLU A 181 -8.41 -11.85 -11.22
CA GLU A 181 -8.35 -11.37 -9.85
C GLU A 181 -9.73 -10.86 -9.43
N ASN A 182 -10.18 -11.29 -8.25
CA ASN A 182 -11.41 -10.82 -7.65
C ASN A 182 -11.17 -10.50 -6.17
N ARG A 183 -12.20 -10.02 -5.48
CA ARG A 183 -12.11 -9.67 -4.06
C ARG A 183 -13.31 -10.18 -3.29
N ILE A 184 -13.05 -10.79 -2.15
CA ILE A 184 -14.05 -11.16 -1.16
C ILE A 184 -14.19 -9.98 -0.20
N ASP A 185 -15.42 -9.51 0.04
CA ASP A 185 -15.66 -8.43 0.98
C ASP A 185 -15.31 -8.83 2.42
N ARG A 186 -15.76 -10.02 2.85
CA ARG A 186 -15.46 -10.55 4.18
C ARG A 186 -15.30 -12.08 4.18
N LEU A 187 -14.25 -12.54 4.87
CA LEU A 187 -13.93 -13.95 5.07
C LEU A 187 -13.78 -14.22 6.57
N LEU A 188 -14.59 -15.14 7.10
CA LEU A 188 -14.50 -15.61 8.48
C LEU A 188 -13.82 -16.97 8.51
N LEU A 189 -12.80 -17.12 9.34
CA LEU A 189 -12.01 -18.35 9.46
C LEU A 189 -12.04 -18.87 10.90
N LYS A 190 -12.18 -20.19 11.04
CA LYS A 190 -12.06 -20.88 12.34
C LYS A 190 -11.55 -22.29 12.12
N GLY A 191 -10.24 -22.50 12.32
CA GLY A 191 -9.60 -23.78 12.02
C GLY A 191 -9.78 -24.16 10.55
N ARG A 192 -10.51 -25.26 10.26
CA ARG A 192 -10.79 -25.73 8.89
C ARG A 192 -12.13 -25.25 8.32
N GLN A 193 -12.83 -24.38 9.05
CA GLN A 193 -14.07 -23.77 8.62
C GLN A 193 -13.81 -22.39 8.03
N ALA A 194 -14.43 -22.12 6.88
CA ALA A 194 -14.40 -20.82 6.22
C ALA A 194 -15.82 -20.37 5.85
N VAL A 195 -16.14 -19.10 6.09
CA VAL A 195 -17.40 -18.47 5.69
C VAL A 195 -17.10 -17.26 4.83
N VAL A 196 -17.53 -17.32 3.57
CA VAL A 196 -17.40 -16.24 2.59
C VAL A 196 -18.67 -15.41 2.63
N ILE A 197 -18.53 -14.10 2.76
CA ILE A 197 -19.64 -13.15 2.78
C ILE A 197 -19.34 -12.06 1.76
N ASP A 198 -20.30 -11.81 0.88
CA ASP A 198 -20.21 -10.78 -0.14
C ASP A 198 -21.42 -9.85 -0.04
N PHE A 199 -21.17 -8.54 -0.01
CA PHE A 199 -22.18 -7.53 0.25
C PHE A 199 -22.65 -6.92 -1.08
N LYS A 200 -23.96 -6.93 -1.34
CA LYS A 200 -24.53 -6.42 -2.59
C LYS A 200 -25.43 -5.22 -2.33
N THR A 201 -25.20 -4.15 -3.10
CA THR A 201 -26.01 -2.92 -3.08
C THR A 201 -27.15 -2.93 -4.11
N GLY A 202 -27.10 -3.84 -5.08
CA GLY A 202 -28.10 -4.00 -6.13
C GLY A 202 -29.12 -5.11 -5.84
N SER A 203 -30.00 -5.35 -6.81
CA SER A 203 -30.96 -6.46 -6.75
C SER A 203 -30.29 -7.82 -6.95
N PRO A 204 -30.85 -8.90 -6.39
CA PRO A 204 -30.30 -10.25 -6.53
C PRO A 204 -30.07 -10.71 -7.97
N ALA A 205 -28.84 -11.14 -8.26
CA ALA A 205 -28.49 -11.70 -9.56
C ALA A 205 -27.86 -13.10 -9.46
N LYS A 206 -28.11 -13.94 -10.47
CA LYS A 206 -27.46 -15.26 -10.57
C LYS A 206 -25.94 -15.18 -10.71
N ALA A 207 -25.42 -14.06 -11.21
CA ALA A 207 -23.99 -13.81 -11.31
C ALA A 207 -23.33 -13.73 -9.92
N ASP A 208 -24.01 -13.11 -8.95
CA ASP A 208 -23.53 -12.97 -7.57
C ASP A 208 -23.32 -14.35 -6.92
N GLN A 209 -24.27 -15.26 -7.12
CA GLN A 209 -24.15 -16.63 -6.63
C GLN A 209 -22.97 -17.36 -7.27
N ARG A 210 -22.77 -17.21 -8.58
CA ARG A 210 -21.63 -17.85 -9.28
C ARG A 210 -20.29 -17.33 -8.76
N GLN A 211 -20.20 -16.03 -8.46
CA GLN A 211 -19.01 -15.42 -7.89
C GLN A 211 -18.66 -16.05 -6.54
N VAL A 212 -19.63 -16.12 -5.61
CA VAL A 212 -19.42 -16.73 -4.30
C VAL A 212 -19.11 -18.23 -4.40
N VAL A 213 -19.76 -18.97 -5.31
CA VAL A 213 -19.41 -20.37 -5.56
C VAL A 213 -17.95 -20.53 -5.99
N ALA A 214 -17.46 -19.65 -6.87
CA ALA A 214 -16.06 -19.69 -7.30
C ALA A 214 -15.10 -19.46 -6.13
N TYR A 215 -15.43 -18.52 -5.23
CA TYR A 215 -14.65 -18.30 -4.01
C TYR A 215 -14.63 -19.53 -3.10
N MET A 216 -15.79 -20.16 -2.91
CA MET A 216 -15.90 -21.37 -2.10
C MET A 216 -15.06 -22.52 -2.68
N ASP A 217 -15.03 -22.66 -4.00
CA ASP A 217 -14.23 -23.70 -4.67
C ASP A 217 -12.73 -23.49 -4.50
N VAL A 218 -12.24 -22.26 -4.57
CA VAL A 218 -10.84 -21.93 -4.30
C VAL A 218 -10.47 -22.23 -2.84
N LEU A 219 -11.33 -21.85 -1.88
CA LEU A 219 -11.07 -22.16 -0.46
C LEU A 219 -11.05 -23.67 -0.18
N ARG A 220 -11.89 -24.45 -0.86
CA ARG A 220 -11.82 -25.93 -0.77
C ARG A 220 -10.50 -26.48 -1.29
N GLN A 221 -9.96 -25.90 -2.37
CA GLN A 221 -8.64 -26.26 -2.91
C GLN A 221 -7.51 -25.89 -1.93
N MET A 222 -7.73 -24.88 -1.09
CA MET A 222 -6.83 -24.48 0.01
C MET A 222 -7.04 -25.31 1.30
N ASN A 223 -7.62 -26.50 1.20
CA ASN A 223 -7.81 -27.45 2.30
C ASN A 223 -8.84 -27.05 3.38
N PHE A 224 -9.67 -26.02 3.17
CA PHE A 224 -10.83 -25.77 4.04
C PHE A 224 -11.92 -26.83 3.80
N SER A 225 -12.27 -27.60 4.83
CA SER A 225 -13.23 -28.71 4.71
C SER A 225 -14.68 -28.24 4.81
N GLU A 226 -14.93 -27.19 5.59
CA GLU A 226 -16.27 -26.65 5.81
C GLU A 226 -16.36 -25.23 5.27
N VAL A 227 -16.73 -25.10 3.99
CA VAL A 227 -16.86 -23.79 3.33
C VAL A 227 -18.32 -23.44 3.12
N LYS A 228 -18.76 -22.33 3.73
CA LYS A 228 -20.10 -21.74 3.57
C LYS A 228 -20.00 -20.40 2.85
N GLY A 229 -21.01 -20.05 2.05
CA GLY A 229 -21.07 -18.79 1.32
C GLY A 229 -22.41 -18.09 1.55
N TYR A 230 -22.38 -16.77 1.71
CA TYR A 230 -23.56 -15.94 1.90
C TYR A 230 -23.48 -14.68 1.05
N LEU A 231 -24.63 -14.26 0.55
CA LEU A 231 -24.85 -12.95 -0.06
C LEU A 231 -25.76 -12.15 0.87
N LEU A 232 -25.36 -10.93 1.22
CA LEU A 232 -26.20 -9.98 1.94
C LEU A 232 -26.58 -8.83 1.02
N TYR A 233 -27.86 -8.70 0.71
CA TYR A 233 -28.41 -7.60 -0.07
C TYR A 233 -28.76 -6.44 0.86
N ILE A 234 -27.93 -5.40 0.86
CA ILE A 234 -27.98 -4.30 1.82
C ILE A 234 -29.32 -3.56 1.76
N SER A 235 -29.85 -3.31 0.55
CA SER A 235 -31.09 -2.55 0.38
C SER A 235 -32.33 -3.27 0.90
N THR A 236 -32.32 -4.60 0.96
CA THR A 236 -33.45 -5.42 1.44
C THR A 236 -33.19 -6.05 2.81
N GLY A 237 -31.94 -6.07 3.27
CA GLY A 237 -31.52 -6.83 4.44
C GLY A 237 -31.58 -8.36 4.25
N GLU A 238 -31.80 -8.82 3.01
CA GLU A 238 -31.98 -10.25 2.72
C GLU A 238 -30.63 -10.97 2.73
N VAL A 239 -30.54 -12.06 3.51
CA VAL A 239 -29.39 -12.96 3.52
C VAL A 239 -29.73 -14.22 2.72
N VAL A 240 -28.97 -14.45 1.65
CA VAL A 240 -29.15 -15.62 0.78
C VAL A 240 -27.96 -16.57 0.96
N PRO A 241 -28.18 -17.80 1.47
CA PRO A 241 -27.14 -18.81 1.51
C PRO A 241 -26.85 -19.32 0.09
N VAL A 242 -25.56 -19.44 -0.24
CA VAL A 242 -25.13 -19.94 -1.54
C VAL A 242 -24.89 -21.45 -1.45
N PRO A 243 -25.58 -22.27 -2.25
CA PRO A 243 -25.39 -23.71 -2.21
C PRO A 243 -23.98 -24.09 -2.68
N PRO A 244 -23.39 -25.17 -2.14
CA PRO A 244 -22.08 -25.61 -2.59
C PRO A 244 -22.12 -25.96 -4.08
N GLY A 245 -21.18 -25.41 -4.85
CA GLY A 245 -20.94 -25.82 -6.23
C GLY A 245 -20.65 -27.32 -6.33
N ARG A 246 -21.04 -27.95 -7.45
CA ARG A 246 -20.64 -29.34 -7.70
C ARG A 246 -19.11 -29.37 -7.78
N PRO A 247 -18.42 -30.26 -7.03
CA PRO A 247 -16.96 -30.29 -7.02
C PRO A 247 -16.45 -30.55 -8.44
N LYS A 248 -15.78 -29.55 -9.02
CA LYS A 248 -14.92 -29.77 -10.19
C LYS A 248 -13.63 -30.39 -9.67
N VAL A 249 -13.39 -31.65 -10.01
CA VAL A 249 -12.14 -32.35 -9.72
C VAL A 249 -11.01 -31.58 -10.42
N SER A 250 -10.24 -30.77 -9.68
CA SER A 250 -9.02 -30.18 -10.23
C SER A 250 -7.88 -31.20 -10.12
N ARG A 251 -7.24 -31.48 -11.25
CA ARG A 251 -5.96 -32.18 -11.29
C ARG A 251 -4.84 -31.15 -11.15
N GLN A 252 -3.87 -31.52 -10.31
CA GLN A 252 -2.56 -30.92 -10.02
C GLN A 252 -2.46 -29.86 -8.92
N ARG A 253 -1.55 -30.21 -8.00
CA ARG A 253 -1.10 -29.53 -6.79
C ARG A 253 0.14 -28.71 -7.16
N ASP A 254 0.20 -27.47 -6.70
CA ASP A 254 1.48 -26.82 -6.40
C ASP A 254 1.41 -26.27 -4.99
N ALA A 255 2.16 -26.90 -4.10
CA ALA A 255 2.21 -26.63 -2.68
C ALA A 255 3.38 -25.68 -2.38
N SER A 256 3.24 -24.38 -2.65
CA SER A 256 4.16 -23.37 -2.07
C SER A 256 3.75 -21.91 -2.33
N GLN A 257 2.46 -21.56 -2.40
CA GLN A 257 2.09 -20.17 -2.73
C GLN A 257 1.97 -19.21 -1.55
N LEU A 258 1.95 -19.68 -0.29
CA LEU A 258 1.72 -18.78 0.86
C LEU A 258 2.70 -18.88 2.03
N GLY A 259 3.77 -19.67 1.94
CA GLY A 259 4.84 -19.64 2.96
C GLY A 259 4.35 -19.80 4.41
N LEU A 260 3.29 -20.61 4.61
CA LEU A 260 2.84 -21.01 5.93
C LEU A 260 3.32 -22.44 6.12
N ASP A 261 4.44 -22.58 6.82
CA ASP A 261 4.93 -23.86 7.32
C ASP A 261 4.07 -24.29 8.50
N PHE A 262 3.42 -25.44 8.37
CA PHE A 262 2.86 -26.21 9.50
C PHE A 262 3.85 -27.32 9.87
#